data_AF-A0A925FLA9-F1
#
_entry.id   AF-A0A925FLA9-F1
#
_cell.length_a   1.000
_cell.length_b   1.000
_cell.length_c   1.000
_cell.angle_alpha   90.00
_cell.angle_beta   90.00
_cell.angle_gamma   90.00
#
_symmetry.space_group_name_H-M   'P 1'
#
loop_
_entity.id
_entity.type
_entity.pdbx_description
1 polymer ?
#
loop_
_entity_poly.entity_id
_entity_poly.type
_entity_poly.pdbx_seq_one_letter_code
_entity_poly.pdbx_strand_id
1 'polypeptide(L)' 'MLRMNEMPKVEVHIMPSTEKHGGVGEPGTPPIAPAVVNAIFAATGKRLRSLPINAAELKQA' A
#
# COMPACT_ATOMS: atom_id res chain seq x y z
N MET A 1 11.97 -6.53 3.71
CA MET A 1 12.28 -5.13 3.38
C MET A 1 12.42 -5.03 1.87
N LEU A 2 11.89 -3.96 1.26
CA LEU A 2 12.01 -3.71 -0.18
C LEU A 2 13.46 -3.38 -0.56
N ARG A 3 13.91 -3.87 -1.71
CA ARG A 3 15.16 -3.49 -2.38
C ARG A 3 14.90 -2.40 -3.42
N MET A 4 15.96 -1.74 -3.89
CA MET A 4 15.85 -0.64 -4.87
C MET A 4 15.12 -1.06 -6.16
N ASN A 5 15.30 -2.29 -6.62
CA ASN A 5 14.64 -2.81 -7.82
C ASN A 5 13.16 -3.19 -7.62
N GLU A 6 12.68 -3.24 -6.38
CA GLU A 6 11.29 -3.55 -6.05
C GLU A 6 10.47 -2.27 -5.80
N MET A 7 11.09 -1.09 -5.86
CA MET A 7 10.43 0.18 -5.56
C MET A 7 9.51 0.60 -6.72
N PRO A 8 8.18 0.68 -6.51
CA PRO A 8 7.28 1.24 -7.52
C PRO A 8 7.53 2.74 -7.72
N LYS A 9 6.99 3.29 -8.82
CA LYS A 9 6.85 4.74 -9.00
C LYS A 9 5.95 5.29 -7.89
N VAL A 10 6.42 6.32 -7.18
CA VAL A 10 5.65 7.01 -6.14
C VAL A 10 5.40 8.44 -6.57
N GLU A 11 4.16 8.89 -6.46
CA GLU A 11 3.76 10.28 -6.64
C GLU A 11 3.24 10.82 -5.30
N VAL A 12 3.60 12.06 -4.98
CA VAL A 12 3.22 12.73 -3.72
C VAL A 12 2.44 13.98 -4.05
N HIS A 13 1.24 14.08 -3.50
CA HIS A 13 0.37 15.24 -3.64
C HIS A 13 0.24 15.93 -2.29
N ILE A 14 0.69 17.19 -2.22
CA ILE A 14 0.53 18.02 -1.02
C ILE A 14 -0.76 18.82 -1.19
N MET A 15 -1.76 18.56 -0.34
CA MET A 15 -3.02 19.29 -0.35
C MET A 15 -2.88 20.60 0.42
N PRO A 16 -3.39 21.74 -0.11
CA PRO A 16 -3.38 23.01 0.61
C PRO A 16 -4.25 22.92 1.87
N SER A 17 -3.76 23.48 2.98
CA SER A 17 -4.48 23.55 4.26
C SER A 17 -4.08 24.82 5.00
N THR A 18 -5.05 25.45 5.68
CA THR A 18 -4.86 26.59 6.58
C THR A 18 -4.86 26.19 8.06
N GLU A 19 -5.03 24.90 8.35
CA GLU A 19 -5.00 24.36 9.71
C GLU A 19 -3.59 24.40 10.31
N LYS A 20 -3.49 24.26 11.63
CA LYS A 20 -2.19 24.13 12.30
C LYS A 20 -1.44 22.89 11.78
N HIS A 21 -0.14 23.04 11.58
CA HIS A 21 0.73 21.95 11.15
C HIS A 21 0.70 20.78 12.15
N GLY A 22 0.61 19.56 11.61
CA GLY A 22 0.71 18.31 12.37
C GLY A 22 1.89 17.44 11.92
N GLY A 23 2.04 16.27 12.53
CA GLY A 23 3.06 15.29 12.13
C GLY A 23 2.68 14.56 10.84
N VAL A 24 3.66 14.34 9.95
CA VAL A 24 3.48 13.67 8.65
C VAL A 24 4.32 12.39 8.49
N GLY A 25 5.18 12.07 9.45
CA GLY A 25 6.10 10.92 9.36
C GLY A 25 5.38 9.56 9.38
N GLU A 26 4.40 9.39 10.25
CA GLU A 26 3.64 8.14 10.38
C GLU A 26 2.46 8.01 9.39
N PRO A 27 1.62 9.05 9.14
CA PRO A 27 0.38 8.91 8.37
C PRO A 27 0.51 8.29 6.97
N GLY A 28 1.67 8.42 6.32
CA GLY A 28 1.91 7.82 5.01
C GLY A 28 2.06 6.29 5.02
N THR A 29 2.43 5.69 6.15
CA THR A 29 2.77 4.25 6.24
C THR A 29 1.56 3.33 6.43
N PRO A 30 0.65 3.57 7.39
CA PRO A 30 -0.53 2.72 7.61
C PRO A 30 -1.40 2.43 6.39
N PRO A 31 -1.66 3.38 5.46
CA PRO A 31 -2.55 3.11 4.32
C PRO A 31 -1.92 2.22 3.24
N ILE A 32 -0.61 1.97 3.25
CA ILE A 32 0.08 1.22 2.18
C ILE A 32 -0.44 -0.22 2.10
N ALA A 33 -0.41 -0.96 3.20
CA ALA A 33 -0.83 -2.36 3.22
C ALA A 33 -2.31 -2.56 2.78
N PRO A 34 -3.31 -1.83 3.32
CA PRO A 34 -4.70 -1.96 2.88
C PRO A 34 -4.90 -1.54 1.42
N ALA A 35 -4.19 -0.52 0.93
CA ALA A 35 -4.26 -0.11 -0.48
C ALA A 35 -3.77 -1.22 -1.42
N VAL A 36 -2.62 -1.85 -1.09
CA VAL A 36 -2.06 -2.94 -1.91
C VAL A 36 -2.97 -4.17 -1.91
N VAL A 37 -3.49 -4.61 -0.76
CA VAL A 37 -4.40 -5.79 -0.74
C VAL A 37 -5.74 -5.51 -1.42
N ASN A 38 -6.23 -4.26 -1.40
CA ASN A 38 -7.40 -3.85 -2.17
C ASN A 38 -7.12 -3.90 -3.68
N ALA A 39 -5.94 -3.45 -4.13
CA ALA A 39 -5.54 -3.52 -5.53
C ALA A 39 -5.41 -4.99 -6.01
N ILE A 40 -4.85 -5.87 -5.19
CA ILE A 40 -4.77 -7.31 -5.47
C ILE A 40 -6.17 -7.92 -5.61
N PHE A 41 -7.09 -7.59 -4.69
CA PHE A 41 -8.47 -8.07 -4.78
C PHE A 41 -9.16 -7.56 -6.05
N ALA A 42 -8.99 -6.28 -6.40
CA ALA A 42 -9.54 -5.72 -7.63
C ALA A 42 -8.97 -6.41 -8.89
N ALA A 43 -7.69 -6.76 -8.89
CA ALA A 43 -7.02 -7.40 -10.03
C ALA A 43 -7.29 -8.92 -10.16
N THR A 44 -7.57 -9.61 -9.05
CA THR A 44 -7.59 -11.10 -9.01
C THR A 44 -8.87 -11.72 -8.46
N GLY A 45 -9.75 -10.93 -7.83
CA GLY A 45 -10.90 -11.43 -7.06
C GLY A 45 -10.54 -12.11 -5.74
N LYS A 46 -9.26 -12.31 -5.43
CA LYS A 46 -8.81 -12.98 -4.20
C LYS A 46 -8.64 -11.99 -3.06
N ARG A 47 -9.31 -12.24 -1.93
CA ARG A 47 -9.25 -11.36 -0.76
C ARG A 47 -8.21 -11.87 0.26
N LEU A 48 -7.09 -11.16 0.36
CA LEU A 48 -6.05 -11.43 1.36
C LEU A 48 -6.37 -10.69 2.68
N ARG A 49 -6.15 -11.37 3.81
CA ARG A 49 -6.38 -10.83 5.16
C ARG A 49 -5.20 -10.99 6.10
N SER A 50 -4.18 -11.72 5.69
CA SER A 50 -2.97 -11.99 6.46
C SER A 50 -1.77 -11.31 5.80
N LEU A 51 -0.87 -10.79 6.63
CA LEU A 51 0.41 -10.23 6.20
C LEU A 51 1.55 -11.06 6.83
N PRO A 52 2.72 -11.17 6.17
CA PRO A 52 3.04 -10.66 4.82
C PRO A 52 2.27 -11.40 3.72
N ILE A 53 2.12 -10.76 2.55
CA ILE A 53 1.44 -11.36 1.40
C ILE A 53 2.26 -12.55 0.88
N ASN A 54 1.68 -13.74 0.89
CA ASN A 54 2.28 -14.94 0.31
C ASN A 54 1.85 -15.07 -1.16
N ALA A 55 2.80 -14.98 -2.08
CA ALA A 55 2.53 -15.12 -3.52
C ALA A 55 1.93 -16.49 -3.92
N ALA A 56 2.13 -17.54 -3.11
CA ALA A 56 1.50 -18.84 -3.34
C ALA A 56 -0.03 -18.76 -3.26
N GLU A 57 -0.59 -17.89 -2.41
CA GLU A 57 -2.04 -17.68 -2.29
C GLU A 57 -2.64 -17.06 -3.56
N LEU A 58 -1.80 -16.41 -4.39
CA LEU A 58 -2.23 -15.76 -5.63
C LEU A 58 -2.29 -16.72 -6.83
N LYS A 59 -1.62 -17.88 -6.79
CA LYS A 59 -1.65 -18.87 -7.90
C LYS A 59 -3.07 -19.39 -8.15
N GLN A 60 -3.54 -19.38 -9.40
CA GLN A 60 -4.79 -20.04 -9.80
C GLN A 60 -4.61 -21.56 -9.64
N ALA A 61 -5.69 -22.26 -9.27
CA ALA A 61 -5.71 -23.72 -9.30
C ALA A 61 -5.68 -24.23 -10.75
#